data_AF-A0AAV8ZTQ4-F1
#
_entry.id   AF-A0AAV8ZTQ4-F1
#
_cell.length_a   1.000
_cell.length_b   1.000
_cell.length_c   1.000
_cell.angle_alpha   90.00
_cell.angle_beta   90.00
_cell.angle_gamma   90.00
#
_symmetry.space_group_name_H-M   'P 1'
#
loop_
_entity.id
_entity.type
_entity.pdbx_description
1 polymer ?
#
loop_
_entity_poly.entity_id
_entity_poly.type
_entity_poly.pdbx_seq_one_letter_code
_entity_poly.pdbx_strand_id
1 'polypeptide(L)'
;MDKSNLLLLFERPLEPIFTLKGDKKKTSFVTPPDYLNDKHKAYAAQVVSRFGESADEQVNVPQISIPPMDDLLELKRDAGFSLFIDKHRKLAARLIDIFMGFAFSVH
;
A
#
# COMPACT_ATOMS: atom_id res chain seq x y z
N MET A 1 -8.76 7.67 -9.11
CA MET A 1 -8.72 6.20 -8.94
C MET A 1 -10.16 5.72 -8.74
N ASP A 2 -10.56 4.64 -9.40
CA ASP A 2 -11.86 4.01 -9.13
C ASP A 2 -11.87 3.41 -7.71
N LYS A 3 -12.96 3.58 -6.97
CA LYS A 3 -13.13 3.03 -5.62
C LYS A 3 -13.05 1.50 -5.62
N SER A 4 -13.43 0.85 -6.71
CA SER A 4 -13.32 -0.61 -6.88
C SER A 4 -11.88 -1.11 -6.73
N ASN A 5 -10.89 -0.29 -7.10
CA ASN A 5 -9.47 -0.64 -7.00
C ASN A 5 -8.99 -0.79 -5.54
N LEU A 6 -9.72 -0.25 -4.55
CA LEU A 6 -9.41 -0.49 -3.13
C LEU A 6 -9.60 -1.95 -2.73
N LEU A 7 -10.49 -2.69 -3.42
CA LEU A 7 -10.72 -4.10 -3.14
C LEU A 7 -9.47 -4.95 -3.44
N LEU A 8 -8.64 -4.52 -4.39
CA LEU A 8 -7.40 -5.20 -4.76
C LEU A 8 -6.34 -5.16 -3.65
N LEU A 9 -6.46 -4.24 -2.68
CA LEU A 9 -5.55 -4.14 -1.53
C LEU A 9 -5.75 -5.27 -0.51
N PHE A 10 -6.91 -5.94 -0.53
CA PHE A 10 -7.22 -7.06 0.36
C PHE A 10 -6.74 -8.41 -0.19
N GLU A 11 -6.35 -8.45 -1.47
CA GLU A 11 -5.86 -9.66 -2.09
C GLU A 11 -4.36 -9.85 -1.82
N ARG A 12 -3.98 -11.02 -1.31
CA ARG A 12 -2.58 -11.40 -1.04
C ARG A 12 -1.85 -10.28 -0.27
N PRO A 13 -2.29 -9.96 0.97
CA PRO A 13 -1.86 -8.76 1.71
C PRO A 13 -0.37 -8.73 2.07
N LEU A 14 0.28 -9.90 2.12
CA LEU A 14 1.71 -10.00 2.37
C LEU A 14 2.57 -9.77 1.12
N GLU A 15 1.98 -9.83 -0.09
CA GLU A 15 2.70 -9.49 -1.30
C GLU A 15 2.87 -7.97 -1.46
N PRO A 16 3.99 -7.51 -2.06
CA PRO A 16 4.17 -6.10 -2.39
C PRO A 16 3.07 -5.57 -3.31
N ILE A 17 2.71 -4.29 -3.17
CA ILE A 17 1.61 -3.68 -3.94
C ILE A 17 1.86 -3.57 -5.45
N PHE A 18 3.13 -3.54 -5.85
CA PHE A 18 3.53 -3.44 -7.26
C PHE A 18 3.45 -4.78 -8.02
N THR A 19 3.07 -5.89 -7.36
CA THR A 19 2.75 -7.15 -8.05
C THR A 19 1.37 -7.07 -8.71
N LEU A 20 1.09 -7.99 -9.63
CA LEU A 20 -0.24 -8.09 -10.24
C LEU A 20 -1.29 -8.49 -9.20
N LYS A 21 -2.40 -7.77 -9.14
CA LYS A 21 -3.60 -8.07 -8.35
C LYS A 21 -4.78 -8.40 -9.28
N GLY A 22 -5.79 -9.08 -8.75
CA GLY A 22 -6.98 -9.50 -9.48
C GLY A 22 -6.80 -10.82 -10.21
N ASP A 23 -7.82 -11.68 -10.15
CA ASP A 23 -7.80 -12.97 -10.85
C ASP A 23 -8.19 -12.86 -12.32
N LYS A 24 -9.30 -12.17 -12.60
CA LYS A 24 -9.87 -12.03 -13.95
C LYS A 24 -9.25 -10.89 -14.77
N LYS A 25 -8.87 -9.81 -14.09
CA LYS A 25 -8.26 -8.62 -14.69
C LYS A 25 -7.00 -8.30 -13.89
N LYS A 26 -5.84 -8.57 -14.48
CA LYS A 26 -4.54 -8.38 -13.86
C LYS A 26 -4.23 -6.89 -13.81
N THR A 27 -4.23 -6.35 -12.60
CA THR A 27 -4.05 -4.92 -12.34
C THR A 27 -2.68 -4.70 -11.68
N SER A 28 -1.89 -3.77 -12.20
CA SER A 28 -0.64 -3.32 -11.58
C SER A 28 -0.80 -1.92 -10.99
N PHE A 29 -0.28 -1.70 -9.79
CA PHE A 29 -0.20 -0.37 -9.17
C PHE A 29 1.15 0.29 -9.50
N VAL A 30 1.12 1.30 -10.36
CA VAL A 30 2.30 2.07 -10.73
C VAL A 30 2.60 3.02 -9.59
N THR A 31 3.60 2.65 -8.80
CA THR A 31 3.95 3.31 -7.54
C THR A 31 5.16 4.21 -7.72
N PRO A 32 5.18 5.44 -7.17
CA PRO A 32 6.37 6.27 -7.13
C PRO A 32 7.57 5.52 -6.50
N PRO A 33 8.80 5.70 -7.01
CA PRO A 33 9.99 5.01 -6.48
C PRO A 33 10.22 5.22 -4.99
N ASP A 34 9.82 6.39 -4.46
CA ASP A 34 10.00 6.75 -3.05
C ASP A 34 9.19 5.87 -2.09
N TYR A 35 8.16 5.18 -2.57
CA TYR A 35 7.30 4.32 -1.75
C TYR A 35 7.81 2.87 -1.73
N LEU A 36 8.82 2.55 -2.54
CA LEU A 36 9.48 1.26 -2.50
C LEU A 36 10.43 1.20 -1.31
N ASN A 37 10.53 0.04 -0.67
CA ASN A 37 11.60 -0.17 0.30
C ASN A 37 12.98 -0.20 -0.40
N ASP A 38 14.05 -0.03 0.36
CA ASP A 38 15.41 0.07 -0.19
C ASP A 38 15.81 -1.12 -1.05
N LYS A 39 15.33 -2.32 -0.71
CA LYS A 39 15.59 -3.56 -1.48
C LYS A 39 15.02 -3.49 -2.89
N HIS A 40 13.88 -2.84 -3.07
CA HIS A 40 13.19 -2.75 -4.37
C HIS A 40 13.54 -1.48 -5.14
N LYS A 41 14.02 -0.42 -4.48
CA LYS A 41 14.48 0.81 -5.16
C LYS A 41 15.54 0.53 -6.22
N ALA A 42 16.51 -0.35 -5.92
CA ALA A 42 17.59 -0.72 -6.84
C ALA A 42 17.10 -1.32 -8.17
N TYR A 43 15.90 -1.93 -8.20
CA TYR A 43 15.33 -2.59 -9.37
C TYR A 43 13.96 -2.03 -9.75
N ALA A 44 13.60 -0.83 -9.27
CA ALA A 44 12.29 -0.24 -9.43
C ALA A 44 11.84 -0.19 -10.90
N ALA A 45 12.74 0.23 -11.81
CA ALA A 45 12.46 0.28 -13.24
C ALA A 45 12.14 -1.10 -13.84
N GLN A 46 12.84 -2.15 -13.41
CA GLN A 46 12.65 -3.51 -13.90
C GLN A 46 11.37 -4.15 -13.34
N VAL A 47 11.06 -3.87 -12.07
CA VAL A 47 9.83 -4.31 -11.41
C VAL A 47 8.62 -3.67 -12.10
N VAL A 48 8.65 -2.35 -12.31
CA VAL A 48 7.56 -1.61 -12.94
C VAL A 48 7.37 -2.04 -14.40
N SER A 49 8.45 -2.21 -15.19
CA SER A 49 8.34 -2.70 -16.57
C SER A 49 7.74 -4.10 -16.64
N ARG A 50 8.26 -5.07 -15.87
CA ARG A 50 7.74 -6.46 -15.92
C ARG A 50 6.27 -6.56 -15.56
N PHE A 51 5.87 -5.94 -14.44
CA PHE A 51 4.48 -6.04 -13.98
C PHE A 51 3.54 -5.13 -14.77
N GLY A 52 4.05 -4.01 -15.32
CA GLY A 52 3.27 -3.14 -16.20
C GLY A 52 2.95 -3.78 -17.55
N GLU A 53 3.92 -4.43 -18.19
CA GLU A 53 3.74 -5.11 -19.49
C GLU A 53 2.78 -6.30 -19.43
N SER A 54 2.71 -6.97 -18.27
CA SER A 54 1.86 -8.14 -18.06
C SER A 54 0.48 -7.81 -17.50
N ALA A 55 0.15 -6.53 -17.34
CA ALA A 55 -1.10 -6.08 -16.74
C ALA A 55 -2.16 -5.73 -17.80
N ASP A 56 -3.40 -6.13 -17.54
CA ASP A 56 -4.59 -5.70 -18.29
C ASP A 56 -4.96 -4.24 -17.95
N GLU A 57 -4.56 -3.77 -16.76
CA GLU A 57 -4.80 -2.41 -16.28
C GLU A 57 -3.66 -1.91 -15.40
N GLN A 58 -3.35 -0.62 -15.54
CA GLN A 58 -2.38 0.07 -14.67
C GLN A 58 -3.09 1.18 -13.89
N VAL A 59 -2.95 1.14 -12.57
CA VAL A 59 -3.50 2.14 -11.66
C VAL A 59 -2.35 3.00 -11.15
N ASN A 60 -2.32 4.27 -11.57
CA ASN A 60 -1.32 5.22 -11.10
C ASN A 60 -1.59 5.60 -9.64
N VAL A 61 -0.60 5.41 -8.78
CA VAL A 61 -0.63 5.85 -7.38
C VAL A 61 -0.11 7.28 -7.32
N PRO A 62 -0.92 8.26 -6.88
CA PRO A 62 -0.47 9.63 -6.79
C PRO A 62 0.61 9.78 -5.70
N GLN A 63 1.59 10.63 -5.98
CA GLN A 63 2.54 11.05 -4.95
C GLN A 63 1.85 12.04 -4.00
N ILE A 64 2.00 11.81 -2.70
CA ILE A 64 1.44 12.61 -1.62
C ILE A 64 2.53 12.83 -0.56
N SER A 65 2.32 13.81 0.32
CA SER A 65 3.12 13.92 1.53
C SER A 65 2.78 12.76 2.45
N ILE A 66 3.74 11.86 2.69
CA ILE A 66 3.56 10.73 3.61
C ILE A 66 3.50 11.30 5.04
N PRO A 67 2.43 11.05 5.81
CA PRO A 67 2.38 11.51 7.19
C PRO A 67 3.39 10.72 8.03
N PRO A 68 3.84 11.24 9.18
CA PRO A 68 4.80 10.52 10.03
C PRO A 68 4.29 9.12 10.40
N MET A 69 5.06 8.07 10.04
CA MET A 69 4.70 6.66 10.23
C MET A 69 5.57 5.95 11.27
N ASP A 70 6.55 6.61 11.89
CA ASP A 70 7.63 5.94 12.62
C ASP A 70 7.13 4.97 13.70
N ASP A 71 6.19 5.41 14.55
CA ASP A 71 5.66 4.52 15.61
C ASP A 71 4.78 3.38 15.05
N LEU A 72 4.22 3.53 13.85
CA LEU A 72 3.42 2.48 13.18
C LEU A 72 4.30 1.33 12.67
N LEU A 73 5.55 1.62 12.32
CA LEU A 73 6.50 0.65 11.78
C LEU A 73 7.15 -0.23 12.86
N GLU A 74 6.86 0.03 14.14
CA GLU A 74 7.32 -0.81 15.25
C GLU A 74 6.73 -2.23 15.25
N LEU A 75 5.53 -2.40 14.69
CA LEU A 75 4.92 -3.72 14.52
C LEU A 75 5.43 -4.35 13.22
N LYS A 76 6.14 -5.48 13.33
CA LYS A 76 6.64 -6.21 12.15
C LYS A 76 5.47 -6.67 11.28
N ARG A 77 5.69 -6.67 9.95
CA ARG A 77 4.68 -7.05 8.94
C ARG A 77 4.15 -8.48 9.11
N ASP A 78 4.97 -9.37 9.65
CA ASP A 78 4.67 -10.79 9.90
C ASP A 78 4.24 -11.09 11.34
N ALA A 79 4.10 -10.07 12.19
CA ALA A 79 3.67 -10.25 13.57
C ALA A 79 2.16 -10.49 13.68
N GLY A 80 1.75 -11.21 14.73
CA GLY A 80 0.33 -11.32 15.09
C GLY A 80 -0.23 -9.98 15.56
N PHE A 81 -1.46 -9.67 15.15
CA PHE A 81 -2.17 -8.45 15.54
C PHE A 81 -3.42 -8.81 16.38
N SER A 82 -3.72 -7.98 17.39
CA SER A 82 -4.89 -8.17 18.25
C SER A 82 -5.25 -6.87 18.98
N LEU A 83 -6.52 -6.47 18.92
CA LEU A 83 -7.04 -5.27 19.59
C LEU A 83 -7.08 -5.38 21.13
N PHE A 84 -6.89 -6.58 21.67
CA PHE A 84 -6.78 -6.80 23.12
C PHE A 84 -5.43 -6.31 23.68
N ILE A 85 -4.41 -6.20 22.84
CA ILE A 85 -3.10 -5.66 23.22
C ILE A 85 -3.15 -4.14 23.14
N ASP A 86 -2.87 -3.44 24.25
CA ASP A 86 -2.99 -1.97 24.33
C ASP A 86 -2.17 -1.25 23.26
N LYS A 87 -0.93 -1.69 23.04
CA LYS A 87 -0.06 -1.14 21.98
C LYS A 87 -0.70 -1.27 20.59
N HIS A 88 -1.21 -2.45 20.23
CA HIS A 88 -1.84 -2.67 18.92
C HIS A 88 -3.07 -1.79 18.70
N ARG A 89 -3.88 -1.61 19.74
CA ARG A 89 -5.05 -0.73 19.69
C ARG A 89 -4.67 0.73 19.43
N LYS A 90 -3.63 1.23 20.09
CA LYS A 90 -3.10 2.60 19.88
C LYS A 90 -2.57 2.78 18.45
N LEU A 91 -1.83 1.80 17.94
CA LEU A 91 -1.35 1.80 16.55
C LEU A 91 -2.50 1.80 15.55
N ALA A 92 -3.51 0.96 15.76
CA ALA A 92 -4.69 0.88 14.90
C ALA A 92 -5.50 2.19 14.90
N ALA A 93 -5.73 2.79 16.07
CA ALA A 93 -6.43 4.07 16.20
C ALA A 93 -5.71 5.17 15.40
N ARG A 94 -4.39 5.30 15.56
CA ARG A 94 -3.60 6.27 14.81
C ARG A 94 -3.66 6.05 13.29
N LEU A 95 -3.57 4.81 12.82
CA LEU A 95 -3.64 4.53 11.38
C LEU A 95 -5.04 4.84 10.81
N ILE A 96 -6.10 4.56 11.57
CA ILE A 96 -7.47 4.94 11.22
C ILE A 96 -7.60 6.47 11.15
N ASP A 97 -7.07 7.21 12.12
CA ASP A 97 -7.10 8.67 12.12
C ASP A 97 -6.39 9.26 10.89
N ILE A 98 -5.26 8.66 10.48
CA ILE A 98 -4.57 9.03 9.24
C ILE A 98 -5.48 8.80 8.03
N PHE A 99 -6.08 7.61 7.88
CA PHE A 99 -6.97 7.31 6.76
C PHE A 99 -8.20 8.22 6.72
N MET A 100 -8.79 8.53 7.88
CA MET A 100 -9.94 9.43 7.99
C MET A 100 -9.54 10.88 7.74
N GLY A 101 -8.37 11.34 8.19
CA GLY A 101 -7.86 12.69 7.94
C GLY A 101 -7.66 12.98 6.45
N PHE A 102 -7.20 11.99 5.68
CA PHE A 102 -7.12 12.11 4.22
C PHE A 102 -8.48 12.27 3.54
N ALA A 103 -9.55 11.71 4.11
CA ALA A 103 -10.90 11.85 3.55
C ALA A 103 -11.44 13.28 3.64
N PHE A 104 -10.89 14.14 4.51
CA PHE A 104 -11.34 15.51 4.72
C PHE A 104 -10.44 16.59 4.08
N SER A 105 -9.26 16.22 3.58
CA SER A 105 -8.28 17.18 3.01
C SER A 105 -8.53 17.52 1.52
N VAL A 106 -9.64 17.09 0.93
CA VAL A 106 -10.02 17.47 -0.44
C VAL A 106 -10.91 18.70 -0.37
N HIS A 107 -10.30 19.88 -0.35
CA HIS A 107 -10.90 21.18 -0.67
C HIS A 107 -10.04 21.87 -1.72
#